data_AF-A0AAW5UK58-F1
#
_entry.id   AF-A0AAW5UK58-F1
#
_cell.length_a   1.000
_cell.length_b   1.000
_cell.length_c   1.000
_cell.angle_alpha   90.00
_cell.angle_beta   90.00
_cell.angle_gamma   90.00
#
_symmetry.space_group_name_H-M   'P 1'
#
loop_
_entity.id
_entity.type
_entity.pdbx_description
1 polymer ?
#
loop_
_entity_poly.entity_id
_entity_poly.type
_entity_poly.pdbx_seq_one_letter_code
_entity_poly.pdbx_strand_id
1 'polypeptide(L)'
;MKKLISIMLMLCAFITFSACSSDDDGPTNPVSNAVVPTSAKIGAEVTVQGSGFAAGQTLYLQPEQGTEVNTNAKMTSNGATFTIPYTMTEGKVNVVLKTGNDSWTLGSMTLLAADNPISTLSLPGEMGIGEEVTLTGIGFAQGDEIVVGDKKLETTVTTDGVKVTIPADLAEDEYAVYLVRSNASWELGKVYAFQKRQVESITISDNAALNMYAPNLGLTEGVLTLNMSYNEDGTLKEITSNGSLGWVFNYNGKTVSVENNPYTYTLDDQGRVISSTGMDMMTGEKATYTWSYDANGYLTSVKQVGAADDADVNFLSTYTDGNLSAYTLSLTNEFTTNKSIRTCPNTVEPYYLLNTFSWLMSRDDLFLGFLLNRNVKVSTYVPNQVVADDQDMETGEMIKATTGIESSFENNALTIQSTGAAISQAQGIYANKVVVKYKNK
;
A
#
# COMPACT_ATOMS: atom_id res chain seq x y z
N MET A 1 -0.45 -69.22 -64.63
CA MET A 1 -0.56 -70.57 -64.05
C MET A 1 -1.59 -70.55 -62.93
N LYS A 2 -2.57 -71.47 -63.03
CA LYS A 2 -3.45 -72.02 -61.98
C LYS A 2 -4.25 -71.02 -61.12
N LYS A 3 -5.54 -70.83 -61.43
CA LYS A 3 -6.72 -71.64 -61.02
C LYS A 3 -7.18 -71.24 -59.61
N LEU A 4 -8.28 -70.50 -59.50
CA LEU A 4 -9.68 -70.97 -59.52
C LEU A 4 -10.04 -71.75 -58.26
N ILE A 5 -11.20 -71.37 -57.70
CA ILE A 5 -12.19 -72.12 -56.90
C ILE A 5 -12.43 -71.43 -55.54
N SER A 6 -13.65 -71.08 -55.10
CA SER A 6 -15.00 -71.25 -55.65
C SER A 6 -16.01 -70.84 -54.57
N ILE A 7 -17.11 -70.16 -54.97
CA ILE A 7 -18.52 -70.49 -54.64
C ILE A 7 -18.94 -70.39 -53.15
N MET A 8 -20.04 -69.77 -52.72
CA MET A 8 -21.42 -69.59 -53.19
C MET A 8 -22.02 -68.54 -52.22
N LEU A 9 -22.92 -67.64 -52.58
CA LEU A 9 -24.37 -67.84 -52.80
C LEU A 9 -24.89 -66.48 -53.33
N MET A 10 -25.57 -66.41 -54.48
CA MET A 10 -27.02 -66.60 -54.62
C MET A 10 -27.79 -65.47 -53.91
N LEU A 11 -28.77 -64.77 -54.47
CA LEU A 11 -29.42 -64.61 -55.77
C LEU A 11 -30.54 -63.59 -55.47
N CYS A 12 -31.01 -62.88 -56.49
CA CYS A 12 -32.27 -62.13 -56.53
C CYS A 12 -32.33 -60.75 -55.83
N ALA A 13 -32.29 -59.71 -56.67
CA ALA A 13 -33.35 -58.72 -56.82
C ALA A 13 -34.13 -58.29 -55.56
N PHE A 14 -33.72 -57.15 -55.00
CA PHE A 14 -34.63 -56.21 -54.36
C PHE A 14 -34.54 -54.91 -55.18
N ILE A 15 -35.43 -54.75 -56.16
CA ILE A 15 -36.53 -53.78 -56.09
C ILE A 15 -36.04 -52.47 -55.45
N THR A 16 -35.72 -51.52 -56.32
CA THR A 16 -35.84 -50.09 -56.04
C THR A 16 -37.28 -49.82 -55.58
N PHE A 17 -37.54 -49.92 -54.28
CA PHE A 17 -38.64 -49.19 -53.69
C PHE A 17 -38.17 -47.74 -53.58
N SER A 18 -38.61 -46.94 -54.54
CA SER A 18 -38.97 -45.55 -54.27
C SER A 18 -40.02 -45.55 -53.16
N ALA A 19 -39.58 -45.63 -51.91
CA ALA A 19 -40.35 -45.16 -50.78
C ALA A 19 -40.06 -43.65 -50.70
N CYS A 20 -40.91 -42.87 -51.37
CA CYS A 20 -41.22 -41.53 -50.90
C CYS A 20 -41.88 -41.71 -49.52
N SER A 21 -41.09 -41.73 -48.44
CA SER A 21 -41.62 -41.33 -47.14
C SER A 21 -41.42 -39.83 -47.07
N SER A 22 -42.54 -39.13 -47.27
CA SER A 22 -42.81 -37.76 -46.85
C SER A 22 -41.79 -37.22 -45.86
N ASP A 23 -41.08 -36.16 -46.28
CA ASP A 23 -40.75 -34.99 -45.46
C ASP A 23 -40.72 -35.26 -43.96
N ASP A 24 -39.68 -35.96 -43.51
CA ASP A 24 -39.29 -35.89 -42.11
C ASP A 24 -38.53 -34.57 -41.96
N ASP A 25 -39.31 -33.47 -41.95
CA ASP A 25 -38.82 -32.15 -41.59
C ASP A 25 -38.28 -32.29 -40.17
N GLY A 26 -36.96 -32.43 -40.06
CA GLY A 26 -36.27 -32.50 -38.79
C GLY A 26 -36.73 -31.38 -37.85
N PRO A 27 -36.50 -31.53 -36.55
CA PRO A 27 -37.15 -30.71 -35.54
C PRO A 27 -36.98 -29.21 -35.82
N THR A 28 -38.12 -28.53 -35.94
CA THR A 28 -38.18 -27.11 -36.30
C THR A 28 -37.73 -26.25 -35.14
N ASN A 29 -37.05 -25.13 -35.43
CA ASN A 29 -36.60 -24.21 -34.39
C ASN A 29 -37.82 -23.70 -33.60
N PRO A 30 -37.93 -23.98 -32.29
CA PRO A 30 -39.09 -23.59 -31.51
C PRO A 30 -39.15 -22.09 -31.24
N VAL A 31 -38.05 -21.35 -31.48
CA VAL A 31 -37.98 -19.90 -31.31
C VAL A 31 -38.10 -19.20 -32.66
N SER A 32 -39.04 -18.27 -32.75
CA SER A 32 -39.27 -17.41 -33.92
C SER A 32 -38.87 -15.96 -33.64
N ASN A 33 -38.45 -15.24 -34.68
CA ASN A 33 -38.05 -13.83 -34.62
C ASN A 33 -36.98 -13.55 -33.56
N ALA A 34 -36.00 -14.46 -33.44
CA ALA A 34 -34.92 -14.28 -32.49
C ALA A 34 -34.09 -13.03 -32.82
N VAL A 35 -33.89 -12.15 -31.84
CA VAL A 35 -33.01 -10.99 -31.95
C VAL A 35 -31.92 -11.12 -30.90
N VAL A 36 -30.72 -11.41 -31.38
CA VAL A 36 -29.49 -11.46 -30.58
C VAL A 36 -28.81 -10.09 -30.67
N PRO A 37 -28.41 -9.46 -29.54
CA PRO A 37 -27.65 -8.21 -29.58
C PRO A 37 -26.36 -8.36 -30.38
N THR A 38 -25.95 -7.33 -31.10
CA THR A 38 -24.73 -7.38 -31.94
C THR A 38 -23.45 -7.51 -31.13
N SER A 39 -23.44 -6.99 -29.91
CA SER A 39 -22.31 -7.06 -28.98
C SER A 39 -22.75 -7.00 -27.54
N ALA A 40 -21.97 -7.57 -26.63
CA ALA A 40 -22.12 -7.42 -25.19
C ALA A 40 -20.76 -7.46 -24.49
N LYS A 41 -20.64 -6.80 -23.34
CA LYS A 41 -19.45 -6.93 -22.50
C LYS A 41 -19.53 -8.21 -21.67
N ILE A 42 -18.39 -8.83 -21.41
CA ILE A 42 -18.29 -9.90 -20.43
C ILE A 42 -18.75 -9.37 -19.06
N GLY A 43 -19.53 -10.17 -18.32
CA GLY A 43 -20.15 -9.76 -17.05
C GLY A 43 -21.42 -8.92 -17.17
N ALA A 44 -21.82 -8.48 -18.37
CA ALA A 44 -23.06 -7.73 -18.57
C ALA A 44 -24.28 -8.67 -18.69
N GLU A 45 -25.43 -8.19 -18.24
CA GLU A 45 -26.72 -8.84 -18.51
C GLU A 45 -27.14 -8.60 -19.97
N VAL A 46 -27.63 -9.65 -20.62
CA VAL A 46 -28.03 -9.69 -22.02
C VAL A 46 -29.40 -10.34 -22.11
N THR A 47 -30.25 -9.78 -22.95
CA THR A 47 -31.55 -10.36 -23.30
C THR A 47 -31.59 -10.69 -24.79
N VAL A 48 -31.83 -11.96 -25.11
CA VAL A 48 -32.18 -12.41 -26.47
C VAL A 48 -33.70 -12.39 -26.58
N GLN A 49 -34.22 -11.62 -27.52
CA GLN A 49 -35.67 -11.50 -27.73
C GLN A 49 -36.15 -12.54 -28.74
N GLY A 50 -37.42 -12.91 -28.70
CA GLY A 50 -38.04 -13.84 -29.64
C GLY A 50 -39.24 -14.54 -29.01
N SER A 51 -40.04 -15.26 -29.78
CA SER A 51 -41.22 -15.98 -29.27
C SER A 51 -41.00 -17.48 -29.29
N GLY A 52 -41.43 -18.19 -28.24
CA GLY A 52 -41.33 -19.65 -28.16
C GLY A 52 -40.27 -20.18 -27.20
N PHE A 53 -39.66 -19.29 -26.41
CA PHE A 53 -38.79 -19.66 -25.29
C PHE A 53 -39.60 -20.30 -24.16
N ALA A 54 -39.14 -21.42 -23.62
CA ALA A 54 -39.89 -22.23 -22.64
C ALA A 54 -38.97 -22.98 -21.66
N ALA A 55 -39.56 -23.48 -20.57
CA ALA A 55 -38.87 -24.35 -19.63
C ALA A 55 -38.42 -25.66 -20.32
N GLY A 56 -37.22 -26.14 -19.98
CA GLY A 56 -36.60 -27.32 -20.60
C GLY A 56 -35.69 -27.00 -21.80
N GLN A 57 -35.65 -25.73 -22.23
CA GLN A 57 -34.68 -25.23 -23.19
C GLN A 57 -33.47 -24.62 -22.49
N THR A 58 -32.30 -24.70 -23.12
CA THR A 58 -31.05 -24.14 -22.59
C THR A 58 -30.36 -23.30 -23.66
N LEU A 59 -29.83 -22.14 -23.26
CA LEU A 59 -28.99 -21.31 -24.13
C LEU A 59 -27.51 -21.51 -23.83
N TYR A 60 -26.72 -21.63 -24.88
CA TYR A 60 -25.26 -21.73 -24.85
C TYR A 60 -24.63 -20.59 -25.65
N LEU A 61 -23.46 -20.14 -25.20
CA LEU A 61 -22.54 -19.34 -25.99
C LEU A 61 -21.50 -20.28 -26.60
N GLN A 62 -21.44 -20.32 -27.92
CA GLN A 62 -20.46 -21.11 -28.65
C GLN A 62 -19.39 -20.18 -29.25
N PRO A 63 -18.18 -20.14 -28.68
CA PRO A 63 -17.07 -19.39 -29.27
C PRO A 63 -16.60 -20.05 -30.57
N GLU A 64 -15.91 -19.29 -31.42
CA GLU A 64 -15.31 -19.83 -32.66
C GLU A 64 -14.29 -20.95 -32.39
N GLN A 65 -13.62 -20.90 -31.23
CA GLN A 65 -12.71 -21.93 -30.76
C GLN A 65 -12.99 -22.21 -29.27
N GLY A 66 -13.06 -23.49 -28.91
CA GLY A 66 -13.30 -23.94 -27.54
C GLY A 66 -14.66 -24.60 -27.33
N THR A 67 -14.98 -24.89 -26.07
CA THR A 67 -16.22 -25.55 -25.67
C THR A 67 -17.35 -24.52 -25.54
N GLU A 68 -18.56 -24.93 -25.90
CA GLU A 68 -19.76 -24.14 -25.60
C GLU A 68 -19.95 -23.94 -24.09
N VAL A 69 -20.45 -22.77 -23.70
CA VAL A 69 -20.67 -22.41 -22.29
C VAL A 69 -22.16 -22.22 -22.06
N ASN A 70 -22.72 -22.95 -21.09
CA ASN A 70 -24.11 -22.78 -20.69
C ASN A 70 -24.30 -21.39 -20.04
N THR A 71 -25.29 -20.65 -20.52
CA THR A 71 -25.61 -19.30 -20.02
C THR A 71 -26.41 -19.30 -18.73
N ASN A 72 -27.02 -20.43 -18.36
CA ASN A 72 -28.04 -20.53 -17.32
C ASN A 72 -29.16 -19.49 -17.47
N ALA A 73 -29.53 -19.18 -18.73
CA ALA A 73 -30.49 -18.13 -19.01
C ALA A 73 -31.85 -18.35 -18.34
N LYS A 74 -32.41 -17.26 -17.83
CA LYS A 74 -33.78 -17.19 -17.35
C LYS A 74 -34.70 -17.01 -18.55
N MET A 75 -35.43 -18.08 -18.89
CA MET A 75 -36.38 -18.08 -19.99
C MET A 75 -37.72 -17.42 -19.62
N THR A 76 -38.30 -16.70 -20.57
CA THR A 76 -39.68 -16.21 -20.58
C THR A 76 -40.28 -16.50 -21.95
N SER A 77 -41.60 -16.46 -22.14
CA SER A 77 -42.19 -16.76 -23.46
C SER A 77 -41.67 -15.86 -24.61
N ASN A 78 -41.15 -14.68 -24.26
CA ASN A 78 -40.79 -13.61 -25.18
C ASN A 78 -39.29 -13.29 -25.21
N GLY A 79 -38.46 -14.09 -24.52
CA GLY A 79 -37.02 -13.88 -24.51
C GLY A 79 -36.30 -14.63 -23.39
N ALA A 80 -34.99 -14.58 -23.45
CA ALA A 80 -34.09 -15.22 -22.49
C ALA A 80 -33.07 -14.21 -21.99
N THR A 81 -32.96 -14.06 -20.67
CA THR A 81 -32.00 -13.14 -20.03
C THR A 81 -30.91 -13.90 -19.31
N PHE A 82 -29.66 -13.52 -19.50
CA PHE A 82 -28.49 -14.12 -18.86
C PHE A 82 -27.35 -13.12 -18.72
N THR A 83 -26.40 -13.41 -17.85
CA THR A 83 -25.14 -12.67 -17.74
C THR A 83 -24.06 -13.35 -18.57
N ILE A 84 -23.27 -12.60 -19.34
CA ILE A 84 -22.12 -13.17 -20.05
C ILE A 84 -21.09 -13.67 -19.01
N PRO A 85 -20.74 -14.97 -18.96
CA PRO A 85 -19.83 -15.50 -17.95
C PRO A 85 -18.41 -14.93 -18.07
N TYR A 86 -17.75 -14.69 -16.93
CA TYR A 86 -16.33 -14.25 -16.88
C TYR A 86 -15.32 -15.32 -17.34
N THR A 87 -15.78 -16.55 -17.61
CA THR A 87 -14.99 -17.62 -18.22
C THR A 87 -14.88 -17.48 -19.74
N MET A 88 -15.63 -16.55 -20.35
CA MET A 88 -15.54 -16.25 -21.78
C MET A 88 -14.31 -15.41 -22.10
N THR A 89 -13.91 -15.43 -23.37
CA THR A 89 -12.88 -14.55 -23.94
C THR A 89 -13.53 -13.62 -24.96
N GLU A 90 -12.92 -12.45 -25.18
CA GLU A 90 -13.35 -11.51 -26.22
C GLU A 90 -13.37 -12.15 -27.61
N GLY A 91 -14.30 -11.69 -28.45
CA GLY A 91 -14.46 -12.19 -29.81
C GLY A 91 -15.87 -12.66 -30.13
N LYS A 92 -16.03 -13.24 -31.32
CA LYS A 92 -17.34 -13.64 -31.82
C LYS A 92 -17.83 -14.93 -31.17
N VAL A 93 -19.11 -14.95 -30.80
CA VAL A 93 -19.80 -16.14 -30.28
C VAL A 93 -21.16 -16.31 -30.95
N ASN A 94 -21.55 -17.56 -31.16
CA ASN A 94 -22.91 -17.89 -31.55
C ASN A 94 -23.78 -18.11 -30.30
N VAL A 95 -25.03 -17.67 -30.35
CA VAL A 95 -26.04 -18.00 -29.35
C VAL A 95 -26.81 -19.22 -29.83
N VAL A 96 -26.69 -20.32 -29.10
CA VAL A 96 -27.22 -21.63 -29.50
C VAL A 96 -28.29 -22.08 -28.51
N LEU A 97 -29.49 -22.38 -29.03
CA LEU A 97 -30.58 -22.99 -28.27
C LEU A 97 -30.48 -24.50 -28.37
N LYS A 98 -30.57 -25.19 -27.23
CA LYS A 98 -30.67 -26.65 -27.18
C LYS A 98 -31.94 -27.09 -26.47
N THR A 99 -32.60 -28.09 -27.04
CA THR A 99 -33.78 -28.75 -26.49
C THR A 99 -33.64 -30.26 -26.69
N GLY A 100 -33.47 -31.02 -25.61
CA GLY A 100 -33.16 -32.45 -25.73
C GLY A 100 -31.86 -32.67 -26.53
N ASN A 101 -31.96 -33.42 -27.64
CA ASN A 101 -30.82 -33.69 -28.53
C ASN A 101 -30.69 -32.68 -29.68
N ASP A 102 -31.61 -31.72 -29.78
CA ASP A 102 -31.69 -30.78 -30.89
C ASP A 102 -31.01 -29.45 -30.56
N SER A 103 -30.49 -28.78 -31.59
CA SER A 103 -29.67 -27.58 -31.45
C SER A 103 -29.89 -26.61 -32.61
N TRP A 104 -30.12 -25.33 -32.31
CA TRP A 104 -30.33 -24.27 -33.30
C TRP A 104 -29.51 -23.02 -32.96
N THR A 105 -28.82 -22.46 -33.95
CA THR A 105 -28.17 -21.15 -33.80
C THR A 105 -29.20 -20.04 -34.00
N LEU A 106 -29.41 -19.21 -32.98
CA LEU A 106 -30.36 -18.10 -33.01
C LEU A 106 -29.76 -16.82 -33.59
N GLY A 107 -28.45 -16.67 -33.52
CA GLY A 107 -27.70 -15.51 -34.00
C GLY A 107 -26.28 -15.52 -33.45
N SER A 108 -25.55 -14.43 -33.70
CA SER A 108 -24.19 -14.25 -33.19
C SER A 108 -24.00 -12.87 -32.59
N MET A 109 -23.07 -12.75 -31.64
CA MET A 109 -22.68 -11.49 -31.04
C MET A 109 -21.17 -11.42 -30.84
N THR A 110 -20.63 -10.20 -30.76
CA THR A 110 -19.23 -9.97 -30.37
C THR A 110 -19.14 -9.70 -28.87
N LEU A 111 -18.38 -10.51 -28.16
CA LEU A 111 -18.03 -10.27 -26.76
C LEU A 111 -16.89 -9.25 -26.67
N LEU A 112 -17.10 -8.23 -25.85
CA LEU A 112 -16.15 -7.17 -25.54
C LEU A 112 -15.58 -7.37 -24.13
N ALA A 113 -14.43 -6.75 -23.85
CA ALA A 113 -13.82 -6.73 -22.53
C ALA A 113 -14.82 -6.37 -21.42
N ALA A 114 -14.67 -7.00 -20.27
CA ALA A 114 -15.45 -6.68 -19.08
C ALA A 114 -15.01 -5.34 -18.47
N ASP A 115 -15.98 -4.58 -17.96
CA ASP A 115 -15.67 -3.37 -17.18
C ASP A 115 -15.08 -3.74 -15.82
N ASN A 116 -14.24 -2.86 -15.26
CA ASN A 116 -13.74 -3.05 -13.90
C ASN A 116 -14.95 -3.09 -12.94
N PRO A 117 -15.16 -4.20 -12.21
CA PRO A 117 -16.33 -4.36 -11.37
C PRO A 117 -16.23 -3.55 -10.06
N ILE A 118 -15.05 -3.00 -9.74
CA ILE A 118 -14.82 -2.31 -8.47
C ILE A 118 -15.14 -0.83 -8.59
N SER A 119 -16.05 -0.38 -7.72
CA SER A 119 -16.37 1.03 -7.52
C SER A 119 -15.88 1.48 -6.13
N THR A 120 -15.70 2.80 -5.96
CA THR A 120 -15.21 3.43 -4.72
C THR A 120 -13.93 2.79 -4.16
N LEU A 121 -13.04 2.34 -5.05
CA LEU A 121 -11.79 1.71 -4.67
C LEU A 121 -10.92 2.71 -3.88
N SER A 122 -10.36 2.24 -2.78
CA SER A 122 -9.30 2.95 -2.05
C SER A 122 -8.21 1.96 -1.68
N LEU A 123 -7.07 2.07 -2.36
CA LEU A 123 -5.86 1.34 -2.01
C LEU A 123 -5.09 2.06 -0.90
N PRO A 124 -4.44 1.34 0.02
CA PRO A 124 -3.47 1.96 0.90
C PRO A 124 -2.26 2.42 0.07
N GLY A 125 -1.68 3.59 0.38
CA GLY A 125 -0.49 4.06 -0.33
C GLY A 125 0.75 3.16 -0.13
N GLU A 126 0.79 2.41 0.98
CA GLU A 126 1.89 1.54 1.38
C GLU A 126 1.34 0.27 2.03
N MET A 127 2.03 -0.86 1.86
CA MET A 127 1.65 -2.15 2.45
C MET A 127 2.87 -2.84 3.08
N GLY A 128 2.72 -3.27 4.33
CA GLY A 128 3.78 -4.01 5.01
C GLY A 128 3.92 -5.43 4.46
N ILE A 129 5.13 -5.80 4.06
CA ILE A 129 5.46 -7.17 3.66
C ILE A 129 5.17 -8.13 4.83
N GLY A 130 4.47 -9.23 4.55
CA GLY A 130 4.02 -10.20 5.56
C GLY A 130 2.75 -9.83 6.32
N GLU A 131 2.13 -8.67 6.05
CA GLU A 131 0.89 -8.25 6.74
C GLU A 131 -0.39 -8.62 6.00
N GLU A 132 -1.46 -8.76 6.78
CA GLU A 132 -2.82 -8.68 6.24
C GLU A 132 -3.16 -7.20 5.95
N VAL A 133 -3.71 -6.96 4.76
CA VAL A 133 -4.16 -5.65 4.30
C VAL A 133 -5.58 -5.76 3.76
N THR A 134 -6.41 -4.77 4.07
CA THR A 134 -7.75 -4.64 3.47
C THR A 134 -7.69 -3.62 2.34
N LEU A 135 -8.03 -4.05 1.12
CA LEU A 135 -8.29 -3.16 -0.02
C LEU A 135 -9.77 -2.82 -0.02
N THR A 136 -10.13 -1.54 0.17
CA THR A 136 -11.53 -1.14 0.32
C THR A 136 -12.15 -0.81 -1.03
N GLY A 137 -13.43 -1.16 -1.19
CA GLY A 137 -14.16 -0.95 -2.44
C GLY A 137 -15.39 -1.83 -2.53
N ILE A 138 -16.29 -1.50 -3.46
CA ILE A 138 -17.54 -2.21 -3.69
C ILE A 138 -17.45 -2.99 -4.99
N GLY A 139 -17.87 -4.25 -4.98
CA GLY A 139 -17.95 -5.10 -6.18
C GLY A 139 -16.98 -6.28 -6.20
N PHE A 140 -16.18 -6.47 -5.14
CA PHE A 140 -15.42 -7.71 -4.92
C PHE A 140 -16.38 -8.89 -4.75
N ALA A 141 -16.03 -10.04 -5.31
CA ALA A 141 -16.84 -11.24 -5.35
C ALA A 141 -16.01 -12.47 -4.98
N GLN A 142 -16.69 -13.53 -4.51
CA GLN A 142 -16.02 -14.78 -4.19
C GLN A 142 -15.31 -15.35 -5.43
N GLY A 143 -14.05 -15.74 -5.28
CA GLY A 143 -13.21 -16.24 -6.37
C GLY A 143 -12.40 -15.17 -7.08
N ASP A 144 -12.52 -13.89 -6.68
CA ASP A 144 -11.57 -12.86 -7.06
C ASP A 144 -10.17 -13.18 -6.53
N GLU A 145 -9.15 -12.95 -7.34
CA GLU A 145 -7.75 -13.00 -6.93
C GLU A 145 -7.18 -11.59 -6.96
N ILE A 146 -6.28 -11.27 -6.03
CA ILE A 146 -5.46 -10.05 -6.10
C ILE A 146 -4.06 -10.45 -6.51
N VAL A 147 -3.45 -9.68 -7.41
CA VAL A 147 -2.08 -9.89 -7.87
C VAL A 147 -1.24 -8.68 -7.56
N VAL A 148 -0.07 -8.90 -6.93
CA VAL A 148 0.92 -7.87 -6.61
C VAL A 148 2.27 -8.36 -7.13
N GLY A 149 2.84 -7.66 -8.11
CA GLY A 149 4.01 -8.15 -8.84
C GLY A 149 3.67 -9.43 -9.63
N ASP A 150 4.40 -10.52 -9.36
CA ASP A 150 4.14 -11.86 -9.91
C ASP A 150 3.35 -12.76 -8.96
N LYS A 151 2.96 -12.25 -7.78
CA LYS A 151 2.34 -13.03 -6.71
C LYS A 151 0.82 -12.93 -6.78
N LYS A 152 0.17 -14.09 -6.93
CA LYS A 152 -1.28 -14.24 -6.73
C LYS A 152 -1.57 -14.45 -5.26
N LEU A 153 -2.48 -13.64 -4.71
CA LEU A 153 -2.82 -13.62 -3.30
C LEU A 153 -4.18 -14.28 -3.09
N GLU A 154 -4.27 -15.10 -2.04
CA GLU A 154 -5.56 -15.56 -1.55
C GLU A 154 -6.34 -14.37 -0.99
N THR A 155 -7.63 -14.33 -1.29
CA THR A 155 -8.52 -13.24 -0.94
C THR A 155 -9.59 -13.71 0.03
N THR A 156 -9.95 -12.84 0.97
CA THR A 156 -11.15 -12.99 1.78
C THR A 156 -12.03 -11.77 1.58
N VAL A 157 -13.15 -11.96 0.88
CA VAL A 157 -14.12 -10.88 0.64
C VAL A 157 -14.81 -10.52 1.96
N THR A 158 -14.91 -9.22 2.22
CA THR A 158 -15.57 -8.64 3.39
C THR A 158 -16.66 -7.67 2.94
N THR A 159 -17.42 -7.12 3.88
CA THR A 159 -18.47 -6.14 3.55
C THR A 159 -17.90 -4.86 2.93
N ASP A 160 -16.67 -4.50 3.29
CA ASP A 160 -16.07 -3.19 2.98
C ASP A 160 -14.93 -3.28 1.95
N GLY A 161 -14.69 -4.48 1.40
CA GLY A 161 -13.59 -4.72 0.47
C GLY A 161 -13.09 -6.15 0.48
N VAL A 162 -11.79 -6.31 0.23
CA VAL A 162 -11.11 -7.61 0.20
C VAL A 162 -9.87 -7.59 1.08
N LYS A 163 -9.70 -8.64 1.89
CA LYS A 163 -8.50 -8.87 2.69
C LYS A 163 -7.53 -9.77 1.95
N VAL A 164 -6.24 -9.44 2.02
CA VAL A 164 -5.14 -10.19 1.42
C VAL A 164 -3.94 -10.20 2.37
N THR A 165 -3.12 -11.23 2.31
CA THR A 165 -1.82 -11.26 3.00
C THR A 165 -0.70 -10.98 2.01
N ILE A 166 0.11 -9.97 2.29
CA ILE A 166 1.26 -9.62 1.45
C ILE A 166 2.36 -10.67 1.63
N PRO A 167 2.89 -11.29 0.57
CA PRO A 167 3.87 -12.36 0.68
C PRO A 167 5.14 -11.88 1.38
N ALA A 168 5.64 -12.67 2.34
CA ALA A 168 6.85 -12.33 3.10
C ALA A 168 8.14 -12.35 2.25
N ASP A 169 8.10 -12.96 1.07
CA ASP A 169 9.20 -13.03 0.11
C ASP A 169 9.10 -11.98 -1.01
N LEU A 170 8.11 -11.08 -0.95
CA LEU A 170 8.00 -9.96 -1.87
C LEU A 170 9.17 -9.00 -1.63
N ALA A 171 9.78 -8.50 -2.70
CA ALA A 171 10.81 -7.47 -2.59
C ALA A 171 10.17 -6.11 -2.24
N GLU A 172 10.96 -5.23 -1.66
CA GLU A 172 10.52 -3.85 -1.41
C GLU A 172 10.55 -3.05 -2.72
N ASP A 173 9.38 -2.67 -3.22
CA ASP A 173 9.22 -1.89 -4.46
C ASP A 173 7.79 -1.31 -4.61
N GLU A 174 7.60 -0.47 -5.61
CA GLU A 174 6.28 -0.04 -6.09
C GLU A 174 5.68 -1.09 -7.04
N TYR A 175 4.51 -1.59 -6.70
CA TYR A 175 3.79 -2.60 -7.47
C TYR A 175 2.46 -2.06 -7.98
N ALA A 176 2.14 -2.38 -9.23
CA ALA A 176 0.76 -2.35 -9.70
C ALA A 176 0.00 -3.52 -9.07
N VAL A 177 -1.20 -3.23 -8.57
CA VAL A 177 -2.13 -4.18 -7.97
C VAL A 177 -3.21 -4.49 -8.99
N TYR A 178 -3.47 -5.76 -9.23
CA TYR A 178 -4.50 -6.21 -10.16
C TYR A 178 -5.58 -7.00 -9.45
N LEU A 179 -6.83 -6.78 -9.86
CA LEU A 179 -7.91 -7.72 -9.64
C LEU A 179 -7.95 -8.70 -10.80
N VAL A 180 -8.03 -9.99 -10.51
CA VAL A 180 -8.30 -11.04 -11.49
C VAL A 180 -9.61 -11.72 -11.14
N ARG A 181 -10.53 -11.76 -12.11
CA ARG A 181 -11.80 -12.48 -12.01
C ARG A 181 -11.92 -13.43 -13.19
N SER A 182 -11.62 -14.70 -12.95
CA SER A 182 -11.55 -15.72 -13.99
C SER A 182 -10.60 -15.29 -15.13
N ASN A 183 -11.10 -15.05 -16.34
CA ASN A 183 -10.27 -14.66 -17.48
C ASN A 183 -10.05 -13.15 -17.61
N ALA A 184 -10.73 -12.34 -16.79
CA ALA A 184 -10.62 -10.89 -16.82
C ALA A 184 -9.62 -10.39 -15.76
N SER A 185 -8.92 -9.30 -16.08
CA SER A 185 -7.96 -8.65 -15.19
C SER A 185 -8.03 -7.12 -15.33
N TRP A 186 -7.93 -6.42 -14.20
CA TRP A 186 -7.94 -4.95 -14.15
C TRP A 186 -6.88 -4.44 -13.19
N GLU A 187 -6.09 -3.47 -13.62
CA GLU A 187 -5.23 -2.70 -12.71
C GLU A 187 -6.12 -1.86 -11.78
N LEU A 188 -5.94 -2.04 -10.48
CA LEU A 188 -6.62 -1.29 -9.42
C LEU A 188 -5.84 -0.01 -9.08
N GLY A 189 -4.52 -0.03 -9.23
CA GLY A 189 -3.65 1.09 -8.97
C GLY A 189 -2.28 0.62 -8.48
N LYS A 190 -1.53 1.51 -7.84
CA LYS A 190 -0.17 1.24 -7.36
C LYS A 190 -0.04 1.39 -5.86
N VAL A 191 0.85 0.58 -5.28
CA VAL A 191 1.16 0.56 -3.85
C VAL A 191 2.66 0.34 -3.66
N TYR A 192 3.23 0.89 -2.59
CA TYR A 192 4.60 0.56 -2.20
C TYR A 192 4.60 -0.56 -1.15
N ALA A 193 5.18 -1.71 -1.49
CA ALA A 193 5.40 -2.77 -0.52
C ALA A 193 6.69 -2.50 0.24
N PHE A 194 6.64 -2.44 1.57
CA PHE A 194 7.80 -2.11 2.40
C PHE A 194 8.12 -3.21 3.41
N GLN A 195 9.41 -3.43 3.65
CA GLN A 195 9.88 -4.28 4.71
C GLN A 195 9.74 -3.53 6.04
N LYS A 196 9.04 -4.14 7.00
CA LYS A 196 8.96 -3.60 8.34
C LYS A 196 10.32 -3.57 9.00
N ARG A 197 10.63 -2.43 9.59
CA ARG A 197 11.90 -2.15 10.24
C ARG A 197 11.70 -1.44 11.56
N GLN A 198 12.75 -1.49 12.38
CA GLN A 198 12.91 -0.65 13.56
C GLN A 198 14.35 -0.19 13.64
N VAL A 199 14.56 0.97 14.25
CA VAL A 199 15.90 1.55 14.42
C VAL A 199 16.72 0.63 15.32
N GLU A 200 17.84 0.16 14.83
CA GLU A 200 18.80 -0.64 15.62
C GLU A 200 19.83 0.27 16.29
N SER A 201 20.35 1.26 15.55
CA SER A 201 21.27 2.26 16.08
C SER A 201 21.23 3.56 15.28
N ILE A 202 21.64 4.63 15.93
CA ILE A 202 21.87 5.96 15.33
C ILE A 202 23.31 6.36 15.64
N THR A 203 24.14 6.52 14.62
CA THR A 203 25.50 7.03 14.74
C THR A 203 25.56 8.46 14.20
N ILE A 204 26.12 9.37 14.99
CA ILE A 204 26.34 10.78 14.66
C ILE A 204 27.85 11.01 14.59
N SER A 205 28.31 11.59 13.49
CA SER A 205 29.70 12.00 13.29
C SER A 205 29.76 13.34 12.55
N ASP A 206 30.97 13.85 12.35
CA ASP A 206 31.23 15.06 11.56
C ASP A 206 30.47 16.30 12.06
N ASN A 207 30.20 16.35 13.37
CA ASN A 207 29.49 17.45 14.03
C ASN A 207 30.45 18.24 14.92
N ALA A 208 30.60 19.54 14.62
CA ALA A 208 31.53 20.41 15.33
C ALA A 208 31.22 20.55 16.84
N ALA A 209 29.94 20.66 17.20
CA ALA A 209 29.53 20.74 18.60
C ALA A 209 29.78 19.41 19.32
N LEU A 210 29.50 18.27 18.69
CA LEU A 210 29.80 16.95 19.27
C LEU A 210 31.29 16.79 19.56
N ASN A 211 32.18 17.25 18.68
CA ASN A 211 33.63 17.24 18.95
C ASN A 211 33.99 18.02 20.23
N MET A 212 33.34 19.17 20.45
CA MET A 212 33.57 19.99 21.65
C MET A 212 33.03 19.34 22.92
N TYR A 213 31.87 18.68 22.84
CA TYR A 213 31.20 18.05 23.99
C TYR A 213 31.62 16.59 24.22
N ALA A 214 32.38 15.97 23.33
CA ALA A 214 32.77 14.57 23.41
C ALA A 214 33.31 14.15 24.80
N PRO A 215 34.25 14.90 25.44
CA PRO A 215 34.74 14.54 26.77
C PRO A 215 33.64 14.51 27.84
N ASN A 216 32.68 15.44 27.78
CA ASN A 216 31.57 15.52 28.74
C ASN A 216 30.59 14.35 28.58
N LEU A 217 30.51 13.79 27.38
CA LEU A 217 29.70 12.62 27.05
C LEU A 217 30.47 11.31 27.26
N GLY A 218 31.68 11.35 27.80
CA GLY A 218 32.52 10.16 27.98
C GLY A 218 33.01 9.54 26.67
N LEU A 219 33.03 10.31 25.59
CA LEU A 219 33.48 9.87 24.28
C LEU A 219 34.98 10.20 24.09
N THR A 220 35.69 9.32 23.39
CA THR A 220 37.11 9.53 23.03
C THR A 220 37.28 10.35 21.76
N GLU A 221 36.24 10.39 20.93
CA GLU A 221 36.18 11.09 19.63
C GLU A 221 34.79 11.71 19.47
N GLY A 222 34.60 12.63 18.52
CA GLY A 222 33.29 13.20 18.21
C GLY A 222 32.38 12.27 17.40
N VAL A 223 32.25 11.02 17.86
CA VAL A 223 31.36 10.01 17.29
C VAL A 223 30.49 9.45 18.40
N LEU A 224 29.18 9.73 18.33
CA LEU A 224 28.18 9.23 19.26
C LEU A 224 27.36 8.15 18.55
N THR A 225 27.29 6.95 19.14
CA THR A 225 26.42 5.88 18.68
C THR A 225 25.41 5.55 19.77
N LEU A 226 24.14 5.68 19.44
CA LEU A 226 23.00 5.25 20.26
C LEU A 226 22.55 3.87 19.77
N ASN A 227 22.38 2.91 20.68
CA ASN A 227 21.94 1.55 20.37
C ASN A 227 20.59 1.27 21.03
N MET A 228 19.65 0.76 20.26
CA MET A 228 18.27 0.52 20.70
C MET A 228 18.04 -0.95 21.01
N SER A 229 17.55 -1.25 22.21
CA SER A 229 17.01 -2.57 22.55
C SER A 229 15.49 -2.51 22.70
N TYR A 230 14.83 -3.63 22.43
CA TYR A 230 13.38 -3.71 22.35
C TYR A 230 12.84 -4.83 23.23
N ASN A 231 11.64 -4.65 23.75
CA ASN A 231 10.87 -5.70 24.39
C ASN A 231 10.32 -6.69 23.35
N GLU A 232 9.81 -7.84 23.80
CA GLU A 232 9.24 -8.88 22.94
C GLU A 232 8.06 -8.38 22.09
N ASP A 233 7.29 -7.41 22.61
CA ASP A 233 6.17 -6.77 21.92
C ASP A 233 6.57 -5.67 20.92
N GLY A 234 7.89 -5.47 20.74
CA GLY A 234 8.47 -4.48 19.85
C GLY A 234 8.46 -3.05 20.37
N THR A 235 8.12 -2.80 21.63
CA THR A 235 8.30 -1.49 22.28
C THR A 235 9.78 -1.22 22.59
N LEU A 236 10.19 0.05 22.53
CA LEU A 236 11.57 0.45 22.83
C LEU A 236 11.84 0.26 24.33
N LYS A 237 12.80 -0.59 24.67
CA LYS A 237 13.14 -0.94 26.05
C LYS A 237 14.21 -0.03 26.63
N GLU A 238 15.27 0.20 25.86
CA GLU A 238 16.45 0.92 26.33
C GLU A 238 17.19 1.53 25.14
N ILE A 239 17.79 2.70 25.38
CA ILE A 239 18.84 3.26 24.54
C ILE A 239 20.12 3.30 25.36
N THR A 240 21.21 2.76 24.81
CA THR A 240 22.56 2.87 25.37
C THR A 240 23.44 3.65 24.40
N SER A 241 24.59 4.16 24.87
CA SER A 241 25.56 4.79 23.98
C SER A 241 26.97 4.23 24.15
N ASN A 242 27.86 4.58 23.21
CA ASN A 242 29.31 4.40 23.36
C ASN A 242 29.97 5.43 24.31
N GLY A 243 29.16 6.26 24.98
CA GLY A 243 29.57 7.21 26.00
C GLY A 243 28.77 7.00 27.30
N SER A 244 28.45 8.10 27.97
CA SER A 244 27.73 8.10 29.26
C SER A 244 26.20 8.30 29.13
N LEU A 245 25.68 8.45 27.91
CA LEU A 245 24.24 8.62 27.68
C LEU A 245 23.52 7.27 27.69
N GLY A 246 22.33 7.24 28.28
CA GLY A 246 21.44 6.08 28.25
C GLY A 246 20.07 6.37 28.88
N TRP A 247 19.06 5.64 28.43
CA TRP A 247 17.67 5.78 28.88
C TRP A 247 17.00 4.41 28.94
N VAL A 248 16.34 4.11 30.06
CA VAL A 248 15.57 2.88 30.26
C VAL A 248 14.09 3.26 30.34
N PHE A 249 13.26 2.57 29.56
CA PHE A 249 11.84 2.86 29.43
C PHE A 249 10.98 1.81 30.13
N ASN A 250 10.14 2.27 31.05
CA ASN A 250 9.22 1.44 31.81
C ASN A 250 7.78 1.68 31.39
N TYR A 251 7.09 0.61 30.96
CA TYR A 251 5.72 0.68 30.47
C TYR A 251 4.74 0.24 31.56
N ASN A 252 3.72 1.05 31.80
CA ASN A 252 2.56 0.72 32.63
C ASN A 252 1.27 1.08 31.87
N GLY A 253 0.74 0.10 31.14
CA GLY A 253 -0.34 0.33 30.19
C GLY A 253 0.05 1.35 29.13
N LYS A 254 -0.72 2.44 29.03
CA LYS A 254 -0.46 3.55 28.09
C LYS A 254 0.58 4.56 28.58
N THR A 255 1.16 4.38 29.76
CA THR A 255 2.15 5.33 30.32
C THR A 255 3.55 4.76 30.18
N VAL A 256 4.50 5.59 29.75
CA VAL A 256 5.92 5.28 29.69
C VAL A 256 6.68 6.23 30.60
N SER A 257 7.43 5.71 31.57
CA SER A 257 8.34 6.52 32.40
C SER A 257 9.79 6.21 32.08
N VAL A 258 10.66 7.21 32.15
CA VAL A 258 12.09 7.07 31.89
C VAL A 258 12.84 6.99 33.22
N GLU A 259 13.67 5.97 33.42
CA GLU A 259 14.44 5.83 34.67
C GLU A 259 15.42 6.97 34.88
N ASN A 260 15.54 7.42 36.14
CA ASN A 260 16.45 8.48 36.57
C ASN A 260 16.29 9.80 35.78
N ASN A 261 15.13 10.01 35.16
CA ASN A 261 14.84 11.19 34.36
C ASN A 261 13.39 11.66 34.63
N PRO A 262 13.10 12.98 34.62
CA PRO A 262 11.75 13.49 34.88
C PRO A 262 10.70 13.18 33.81
N TYR A 263 11.06 12.58 32.68
CA TYR A 263 10.17 12.39 31.53
C TYR A 263 9.17 11.25 31.70
N THR A 264 7.94 11.54 31.28
CA THR A 264 6.83 10.60 31.19
C THR A 264 6.08 10.86 29.90
N TYR A 265 5.64 9.81 29.24
CA TYR A 265 4.87 9.85 27.99
C TYR A 265 3.56 9.10 28.17
N THR A 266 2.51 9.56 27.48
CA THR A 266 1.23 8.87 27.38
C THR A 266 0.97 8.50 25.94
N LEU A 267 0.62 7.24 25.71
CA LEU A 267 0.34 6.66 24.41
C LEU A 267 -1.17 6.53 24.17
N ASP A 268 -1.60 6.63 22.91
CA ASP A 268 -2.95 6.22 22.51
C ASP A 268 -3.03 4.71 22.18
N ASP A 269 -4.19 4.25 21.71
CA ASP A 269 -4.40 2.85 21.32
C ASP A 269 -3.59 2.41 20.09
N GLN A 270 -3.07 3.36 19.32
CA GLN A 270 -2.17 3.10 18.19
C GLN A 270 -0.70 3.11 18.62
N GLY A 271 -0.40 3.42 19.89
CA GLY A 271 0.96 3.54 20.39
C GLY A 271 1.65 4.87 20.02
N ARG A 272 0.87 5.89 19.64
CA ARG A 272 1.37 7.24 19.37
C ARG A 272 1.42 8.04 20.66
N VAL A 273 2.46 8.85 20.84
CA VAL A 273 2.58 9.76 21.99
C VAL A 273 1.54 10.86 21.84
N ILE A 274 0.65 11.03 22.82
CA ILE A 274 -0.36 12.10 22.85
C ILE A 274 -0.06 13.16 23.93
N SER A 275 0.78 12.82 24.90
CA SER A 275 1.24 13.73 25.95
C SER A 275 2.64 13.36 26.39
N SER A 276 3.45 14.36 26.75
CA SER A 276 4.74 14.14 27.40
C SER A 276 5.01 15.18 28.49
N THR A 277 5.96 14.89 29.37
CA THR A 277 6.58 15.89 30.24
C THR A 277 8.00 16.14 29.79
N GLY A 278 8.42 17.40 29.84
CA GLY A 278 9.79 17.82 29.53
C GLY A 278 10.20 19.01 30.38
N MET A 279 11.32 19.62 30.05
CA MET A 279 11.74 20.89 30.64
C MET A 279 11.32 22.04 29.72
N ASP A 280 10.83 23.12 30.29
CA ASP A 280 10.56 24.36 29.57
C ASP A 280 11.88 25.00 29.13
N MET A 281 11.98 25.40 27.86
CA MET A 281 13.22 25.94 27.28
C MET A 281 13.60 27.32 27.83
N MET A 282 12.63 28.07 28.35
CA MET A 282 12.79 29.46 28.82
C MET A 282 12.98 29.51 30.33
N THR A 283 12.22 28.71 31.08
CA THR A 283 12.23 28.74 32.56
C THR A 283 13.06 27.63 33.18
N GLY A 284 13.32 26.54 32.45
CA GLY A 284 13.95 25.34 33.01
C GLY A 284 13.08 24.65 34.07
N GLU A 285 11.78 24.91 34.10
CA GLU A 285 10.82 24.22 34.96
C GLU A 285 10.19 23.03 34.25
N LYS A 286 9.61 22.11 35.02
CA LYS A 286 8.89 20.97 34.44
C LYS A 286 7.64 21.45 33.72
N ALA A 287 7.49 21.05 32.47
CA ALA A 287 6.35 21.36 31.62
C ALA A 287 5.65 20.09 31.13
N THR A 288 4.40 20.24 30.70
CA THR A 288 3.63 19.20 30.01
C THR A 288 3.34 19.66 28.58
N TYR A 289 3.42 18.73 27.64
CA TYR A 289 3.24 18.99 26.22
C TYR A 289 2.16 18.07 25.65
N THR A 290 1.33 18.63 24.76
CA THR A 290 0.32 17.89 23.99
C THR A 290 0.83 17.63 22.58
N TRP A 291 0.73 16.38 22.13
CA TRP A 291 1.14 15.93 20.81
C TRP A 291 -0.10 15.75 19.93
N SER A 292 -0.09 16.31 18.73
CA SER A 292 -1.25 16.32 17.82
C SER A 292 -0.89 15.80 16.45
N TYR A 293 -1.83 15.07 15.83
CA TYR A 293 -1.66 14.43 14.55
C TYR A 293 -2.78 14.84 13.59
N ASP A 294 -2.49 14.87 12.30
CA ASP A 294 -3.52 15.05 11.28
C ASP A 294 -4.34 13.77 11.06
N ALA A 295 -5.34 13.83 10.18
CA ALA A 295 -6.19 12.69 9.84
C ALA A 295 -5.42 11.53 9.16
N ASN A 296 -4.26 11.82 8.57
CA ASN A 296 -3.41 10.81 7.93
C ASN A 296 -2.42 10.17 8.92
N GLY A 297 -2.27 10.72 10.12
CA GLY A 297 -1.38 10.23 11.17
C GLY A 297 0.00 10.89 11.19
N TYR A 298 0.20 12.02 10.50
CA TYR A 298 1.42 12.82 10.60
C TYR A 298 1.41 13.65 11.88
N LEU A 299 2.53 13.71 12.60
CA LEU A 299 2.69 14.59 13.77
C LEU A 299 2.68 16.04 13.28
N THR A 300 1.74 16.86 13.74
CA THR A 300 1.58 18.27 13.31
C THR A 300 2.03 19.27 14.38
N SER A 301 2.00 18.88 15.65
CA SER A 301 2.53 19.75 16.70
C SER A 301 2.87 19.01 18.00
N VAL A 302 3.82 19.57 18.75
CA VAL A 302 4.04 19.32 20.18
C VAL A 302 4.00 20.66 20.90
N LYS A 303 2.90 20.94 21.59
CA LYS A 303 2.64 22.26 22.20
C LYS A 303 2.71 22.19 23.71
N GLN A 304 3.31 23.20 24.34
CA GLN A 304 3.29 23.30 25.79
C GLN A 304 1.88 23.64 26.27
N VAL A 305 1.40 22.92 27.30
CA VAL A 305 0.07 23.16 27.86
C VAL A 305 0.01 24.55 28.48
N GLY A 306 -0.92 25.39 28.00
CA GLY A 306 -1.11 26.76 28.47
C GLY A 306 -0.30 27.82 27.74
N ALA A 307 0.60 27.44 26.83
CA ALA A 307 1.28 28.37 25.95
C ALA A 307 0.35 28.84 24.80
N ALA A 308 0.67 30.00 24.21
CA ALA A 308 0.03 30.45 22.98
C ALA A 308 0.37 29.50 21.82
N ASP A 309 -0.48 29.45 20.79
CA ASP A 309 -0.31 28.53 19.65
C ASP A 309 0.99 28.78 18.87
N ASP A 310 1.42 30.03 18.82
CA ASP A 310 2.61 30.55 18.14
C ASP A 310 3.82 30.73 19.08
N ALA A 311 3.77 30.20 20.31
CA ALA A 311 4.88 30.31 21.24
C ALA A 311 6.13 29.56 20.75
N ASP A 312 7.32 30.15 20.92
CA ASP A 312 8.61 29.62 20.46
C ASP A 312 8.94 28.21 20.97
N VAL A 313 8.39 27.84 22.13
CA VAL A 313 8.56 26.53 22.77
C VAL A 313 7.79 25.41 22.06
N ASN A 314 6.84 25.77 21.19
CA ASN A 314 6.03 24.81 20.46
C ASN A 314 6.79 24.30 19.24
N PHE A 315 6.72 22.98 19.06
CA PHE A 315 7.13 22.34 17.82
C PHE A 315 5.92 22.27 16.88
N LEU A 316 6.05 22.77 15.66
CA LEU A 316 5.01 22.72 14.63
C LEU A 316 5.58 22.10 13.35
N SER A 317 4.83 21.23 12.69
CA SER A 317 5.27 20.54 11.47
C SER A 317 4.19 20.59 10.39
N THR A 318 4.62 20.80 9.15
CA THR A 318 3.76 20.91 7.97
C THR A 318 4.15 19.87 6.93
N TYR A 319 3.16 19.16 6.41
CA TYR A 319 3.33 18.12 5.41
C TYR A 319 2.71 18.53 4.09
N THR A 320 3.44 18.34 3.00
CA THR A 320 2.98 18.57 1.63
C THR A 320 3.28 17.32 0.81
N ASP A 321 2.28 16.81 0.09
CA ASP A 321 2.41 15.61 -0.75
C ASP A 321 3.04 14.40 -0.02
N GLY A 322 2.67 14.21 1.25
CA GLY A 322 3.16 13.10 2.09
C GLY A 322 4.60 13.25 2.60
N ASN A 323 5.22 14.43 2.47
CA ASN A 323 6.58 14.72 2.94
C ASN A 323 6.59 15.91 3.89
N LEU A 324 7.47 15.88 4.90
CA LEU A 324 7.71 17.03 5.77
C LEU A 324 8.25 18.18 4.93
N SER A 325 7.45 19.24 4.82
CA SER A 325 7.75 20.44 4.02
C SER A 325 8.29 21.58 4.88
N ALA A 326 7.93 21.62 6.16
CA ALA A 326 8.53 22.52 7.13
C ALA A 326 8.36 22.00 8.56
N TYR A 327 9.24 22.44 9.45
CA TYR A 327 8.94 22.47 10.89
C TYR A 327 9.40 23.80 11.51
N THR A 328 8.83 24.16 12.65
CA THR A 328 9.20 25.34 13.44
C THR A 328 9.39 24.95 14.90
N LEU A 329 10.50 25.39 15.48
CA LEU A 329 10.72 25.45 16.93
C LEU A 329 11.55 26.72 17.18
N SER A 330 10.91 27.78 17.67
CA SER A 330 11.37 29.18 17.62
C SER A 330 11.59 29.74 16.21
N LEU A 331 12.34 29.04 15.35
CA LEU A 331 12.61 29.43 13.96
C LEU A 331 12.14 28.36 12.98
N THR A 332 11.78 28.77 11.76
CA THR A 332 11.24 27.87 10.74
C THR A 332 12.34 27.24 9.90
N ASN A 333 12.16 25.97 9.56
CA ASN A 333 13.01 25.20 8.66
C ASN A 333 12.13 24.58 7.58
N GLU A 334 12.41 24.90 6.32
CA GLU A 334 11.69 24.41 5.15
C GLU A 334 12.51 23.32 4.43
N PHE A 335 11.83 22.36 3.79
CA PHE A 335 12.48 21.21 3.15
C PHE A 335 11.98 20.99 1.74
N THR A 336 12.88 20.47 0.91
CA THR A 336 12.52 19.90 -0.39
C THR A 336 12.94 18.45 -0.47
N THR A 337 12.29 17.68 -1.34
CA THR A 337 12.70 16.33 -1.71
C THR A 337 12.87 16.21 -3.22
N ASN A 338 13.89 15.48 -3.64
CA ASN A 338 14.12 15.06 -5.02
C ASN A 338 13.57 13.65 -5.30
N LYS A 339 12.85 13.07 -4.33
CA LYS A 339 12.21 11.74 -4.40
C LYS A 339 13.17 10.59 -4.74
N SER A 340 14.45 10.74 -4.43
CA SER A 340 15.48 9.74 -4.79
C SER A 340 15.59 8.58 -3.81
N ILE A 341 15.36 8.82 -2.51
CA ILE A 341 15.44 7.81 -1.46
C ILE A 341 14.13 7.81 -0.68
N ARG A 342 13.47 6.65 -0.62
CA ARG A 342 12.31 6.45 0.25
C ARG A 342 12.75 6.30 1.71
N THR A 343 11.92 6.77 2.63
CA THR A 343 12.14 6.55 4.06
C THR A 343 11.72 5.15 4.46
N CYS A 344 12.07 4.72 5.68
CA CYS A 344 11.49 3.53 6.28
C CYS A 344 10.14 3.90 6.94
N PRO A 345 9.00 3.43 6.43
CA PRO A 345 7.69 3.78 6.98
C PRO A 345 7.53 3.34 8.44
N ASN A 346 6.69 4.05 9.19
CA ASN A 346 6.38 3.77 10.60
C ASN A 346 7.62 3.77 11.53
N THR A 347 8.66 4.54 11.19
CA THR A 347 9.84 4.77 12.04
C THR A 347 9.88 6.20 12.57
N VAL A 348 10.90 6.99 12.21
CA VAL A 348 11.08 8.38 12.63
C VAL A 348 11.40 9.24 11.42
N GLU A 349 10.98 10.51 11.44
CA GLU A 349 11.31 11.45 10.37
C GLU A 349 12.82 11.55 10.16
N PRO A 350 13.32 11.38 8.92
CA PRO A 350 14.75 11.44 8.63
C PRO A 350 15.42 12.74 9.08
N TYR A 351 14.73 13.88 8.94
CA TYR A 351 15.32 15.15 9.37
C TYR A 351 15.42 15.27 10.90
N TYR A 352 14.46 14.72 11.65
CA TYR A 352 14.57 14.71 13.12
C TYR A 352 15.80 13.88 13.54
N LEU A 353 16.10 12.80 12.81
CA LEU A 353 17.31 12.00 13.01
C LEU A 353 18.58 12.73 12.59
N LEU A 354 18.56 13.50 11.49
CA LEU A 354 19.69 14.36 11.10
C LEU A 354 20.04 15.34 12.22
N ASN A 355 19.03 15.94 12.87
CA ASN A 355 19.21 16.91 13.95
C ASN A 355 19.37 16.28 15.35
N THR A 356 19.66 14.96 15.45
CA THR A 356 19.69 14.23 16.73
C THR A 356 20.52 14.92 17.80
N PHE A 357 21.75 15.37 17.47
CA PHE A 357 22.64 15.94 18.48
C PHE A 357 22.07 17.23 19.09
N SER A 358 21.48 18.10 18.28
CA SER A 358 20.86 19.34 18.77
C SER A 358 19.66 19.04 19.67
N TRP A 359 18.87 18.01 19.34
CA TRP A 359 17.79 17.58 20.23
C TRP A 359 18.32 17.09 21.57
N LEU A 360 19.36 16.25 21.58
CA LEU A 360 19.94 15.76 22.84
C LEU A 360 20.46 16.88 23.76
N MET A 361 20.89 18.00 23.18
CA MET A 361 21.41 19.14 23.95
C MET A 361 20.33 20.12 24.42
N SER A 362 19.14 20.10 23.82
CA SER A 362 18.11 21.14 24.05
C SER A 362 16.73 20.61 24.41
N ARG A 363 16.29 19.53 23.75
CA ARG A 363 14.96 18.92 23.82
C ARG A 363 15.06 17.40 23.70
N ASP A 364 15.79 16.79 24.63
CA ASP A 364 15.95 15.35 24.67
C ASP A 364 14.61 14.65 24.96
N ASP A 365 13.69 15.28 25.70
CA ASP A 365 12.30 14.87 25.83
C ASP A 365 11.60 14.68 24.46
N LEU A 366 11.81 15.61 23.54
CA LEU A 366 11.20 15.56 22.21
C LEU A 366 11.82 14.43 21.37
N PHE A 367 13.15 14.29 21.42
CA PHE A 367 13.87 13.21 20.73
C PHE A 367 13.42 11.82 21.18
N LEU A 368 13.35 11.58 22.49
CA LEU A 368 12.88 10.30 23.02
C LEU A 368 11.41 10.06 22.65
N GLY A 369 10.57 11.10 22.67
CA GLY A 369 9.19 11.01 22.19
C GLY A 369 9.08 10.61 20.72
N PHE A 370 9.95 11.11 19.84
CA PHE A 370 10.01 10.69 18.43
C PHE A 370 10.32 9.19 18.30
N LEU A 371 11.24 8.66 19.11
CA LEU A 371 11.60 7.23 19.08
C LEU A 371 10.56 6.31 19.73
N LEU A 372 9.79 6.82 20.70
CA LEU A 372 8.71 6.08 21.36
C LEU A 372 7.45 5.98 20.52
N ASN A 373 7.25 6.90 19.57
CA ASN A 373 6.10 6.88 18.67
C ASN A 373 6.06 5.59 17.84
N ARG A 374 4.88 4.97 17.79
CA ARG A 374 4.59 3.81 16.94
C ARG A 374 3.42 4.13 16.02
N ASN A 375 3.42 3.51 14.84
CA ASN A 375 2.32 3.65 13.86
C ASN A 375 2.03 5.12 13.47
N VAL A 376 3.07 5.96 13.48
CA VAL A 376 3.00 7.33 12.97
C VAL A 376 3.41 7.36 11.50
N LYS A 377 2.79 8.25 10.73
CA LYS A 377 3.26 8.51 9.37
C LYS A 377 4.50 9.41 9.39
N VAL A 378 5.42 9.11 8.50
CA VAL A 378 6.64 9.88 8.25
C VAL A 378 6.71 10.24 6.77
N SER A 379 7.60 11.17 6.40
CA SER A 379 7.81 11.57 5.01
C SER A 379 7.97 10.35 4.10
N THR A 380 7.38 10.35 2.90
CA THR A 380 7.58 9.28 1.92
C THR A 380 9.03 9.21 1.44
N TYR A 381 9.68 10.36 1.29
CA TYR A 381 11.04 10.49 0.81
C TYR A 381 11.91 11.30 1.76
N VAL A 382 13.21 10.97 1.78
CA VAL A 382 14.22 11.71 2.53
C VAL A 382 14.34 13.13 1.92
N PRO A 383 14.45 14.20 2.74
CA PRO A 383 14.70 15.54 2.24
C PRO A 383 16.10 15.65 1.64
N ASN A 384 16.23 16.42 0.56
CA ASN A 384 17.50 16.64 -0.15
C ASN A 384 18.07 18.05 0.09
N GLN A 385 17.31 18.93 0.75
CA GLN A 385 17.72 20.28 1.08
C GLN A 385 16.91 20.78 2.28
N VAL A 386 17.55 21.62 3.07
CA VAL A 386 16.92 22.44 4.10
C VAL A 386 17.17 23.92 3.82
N VAL A 387 16.15 24.74 4.03
CA VAL A 387 16.23 26.20 4.09
C VAL A 387 15.84 26.60 5.50
N ALA A 388 16.83 26.89 6.34
CA ALA A 388 16.65 27.22 7.74
C ALA A 388 16.61 28.74 7.91
N ASP A 389 15.69 29.24 8.72
CA ASP A 389 15.78 30.60 9.23
C ASP A 389 17.00 30.69 10.16
N ASP A 390 17.74 31.79 10.03
CA ASP A 390 18.97 32.04 10.77
C ASP A 390 19.09 33.55 11.06
N GLN A 391 20.09 33.93 11.84
CA GLN A 391 20.39 35.32 12.14
C GLN A 391 21.81 35.65 11.68
N ASP A 392 21.96 36.75 10.96
CA ASP A 392 23.26 37.31 10.66
C ASP A 392 23.90 37.79 11.97
N MET A 393 25.01 37.17 12.37
CA MET A 393 25.62 37.41 13.68
C MET A 393 26.32 38.78 13.79
N GLU A 394 26.56 39.47 12.68
CA GLU A 394 27.16 40.81 12.67
C GLU A 394 26.11 41.91 12.77
N THR A 395 24.97 41.72 12.10
CA THR A 395 23.91 42.74 11.95
C THR A 395 22.68 42.47 12.80
N GLY A 396 22.45 41.21 13.21
CA GLY A 396 21.25 40.76 13.89
C GLY A 396 20.03 40.58 12.98
N GLU A 397 20.17 40.78 11.67
CA GLU A 397 19.07 40.62 10.72
C GLU A 397 18.71 39.14 10.51
N MET A 398 17.41 38.86 10.34
CA MET A 398 16.95 37.51 10.00
C MET A 398 17.30 37.20 8.55
N ILE A 399 17.93 36.06 8.33
CA ILE A 399 18.36 35.55 7.02
C ILE A 399 17.87 34.11 6.84
N LYS A 400 18.06 33.56 5.62
CA LYS A 400 17.83 32.15 5.34
C LYS A 400 19.14 31.47 4.95
N ALA A 401 19.44 30.35 5.58
CA ALA A 401 20.57 29.48 5.29
C ALA A 401 20.10 28.25 4.52
N THR A 402 20.65 28.02 3.33
CA THR A 402 20.29 26.88 2.48
C THR A 402 21.41 25.85 2.46
N THR A 403 21.09 24.61 2.85
CA THR A 403 22.05 23.51 2.93
C THR A 403 21.53 22.28 2.20
N GLY A 404 22.35 21.72 1.31
CA GLY A 404 22.07 20.46 0.64
C GLY A 404 22.21 19.28 1.60
N ILE A 405 21.37 18.26 1.41
CA ILE A 405 21.40 17.01 2.15
C ILE A 405 21.71 15.88 1.16
N GLU A 406 22.80 15.18 1.42
CA GLU A 406 23.17 13.95 0.72
C GLU A 406 22.62 12.75 1.49
N SER A 407 22.03 11.80 0.78
CA SER A 407 21.44 10.61 1.40
C SER A 407 21.65 9.36 0.58
N SER A 408 21.85 8.22 1.27
CA SER A 408 21.88 6.90 0.66
C SER A 408 21.19 5.88 1.57
N PHE A 409 20.67 4.81 0.98
CA PHE A 409 20.09 3.68 1.72
C PHE A 409 20.67 2.37 1.18
N GLU A 410 21.54 1.74 1.98
CA GLU A 410 22.21 0.49 1.60
C GLU A 410 22.33 -0.41 2.83
N ASN A 411 22.15 -1.72 2.64
CA ASN A 411 22.32 -2.71 3.71
C ASN A 411 21.52 -2.39 4.99
N ASN A 412 20.26 -1.96 4.82
CA ASN A 412 19.39 -1.50 5.92
C ASN A 412 19.99 -0.34 6.74
N ALA A 413 20.82 0.51 6.14
CA ALA A 413 21.33 1.72 6.77
C ALA A 413 21.00 2.95 5.93
N LEU A 414 20.28 3.89 6.54
CA LEU A 414 20.06 5.23 5.99
C LEU A 414 21.21 6.13 6.43
N THR A 415 21.98 6.63 5.47
CA THR A 415 22.97 7.69 5.71
C THR A 415 22.37 9.02 5.27
N ILE A 416 22.47 10.05 6.13
CA ILE A 416 22.03 11.41 5.85
C ILE A 416 23.16 12.35 6.26
N GLN A 417 23.57 13.23 5.36
CA GLN A 417 24.69 14.13 5.59
C GLN A 417 24.39 15.53 5.07
N SER A 418 24.59 16.53 5.93
CA SER A 418 24.66 17.94 5.54
C SER A 418 26.12 18.39 5.45
N THR A 419 26.41 19.37 4.60
CA THR A 419 27.76 19.94 4.46
C THR A 419 27.87 21.31 5.13
N GLY A 420 29.10 21.77 5.36
CA GLY A 420 29.38 23.07 6.00
C GLY A 420 29.70 22.94 7.49
N ALA A 421 29.71 24.07 8.21
CA ALA A 421 29.95 24.11 9.66
C ALA A 421 28.63 24.06 10.46
N ALA A 422 27.62 24.79 10.01
CA ALA A 422 26.29 24.81 10.59
C ALA A 422 25.22 24.87 9.49
N ILE A 423 24.05 24.31 9.78
CA ILE A 423 22.84 24.49 8.99
C ILE A 423 22.19 25.82 9.39
N SER A 424 22.11 26.13 10.69
CA SER A 424 21.66 27.42 11.22
C SER A 424 22.39 27.70 12.55
N GLN A 425 23.07 28.84 12.64
CA GLN A 425 23.83 29.20 13.83
C GLN A 425 22.91 29.69 14.96
N ALA A 426 21.90 30.48 14.63
CA ALA A 426 20.90 30.99 15.58
C ALA A 426 20.13 29.86 16.27
N GLN A 427 19.91 28.76 15.56
CA GLN A 427 19.24 27.56 16.09
C GLN A 427 20.22 26.55 16.72
N GLY A 428 21.53 26.77 16.62
CA GLY A 428 22.54 25.80 17.07
C GLY A 428 22.49 24.47 16.31
N ILE A 429 22.00 24.46 15.06
CA ILE A 429 21.91 23.27 14.22
C ILE A 429 23.20 23.16 13.43
N TYR A 430 24.05 22.22 13.84
CA TYR A 430 25.36 21.99 13.20
C TYR A 430 25.23 21.05 12.01
N ALA A 431 26.12 21.19 11.03
CA ALA A 431 26.23 20.20 9.99
C ALA A 431 26.76 18.89 10.59
N ASN A 432 26.25 17.75 10.11
CA ASN A 432 26.67 16.45 10.59
C ASN A 432 26.37 15.34 9.58
N LYS A 433 26.94 14.17 9.87
CA LYS A 433 26.59 12.91 9.25
C LYS A 433 25.85 12.04 10.27
N VAL A 434 24.72 11.49 9.87
CA VAL A 434 23.93 10.52 10.64
C VAL A 434 23.79 9.24 9.86
N VAL A 435 24.07 8.11 10.50
CA VAL A 435 23.83 6.77 9.98
C VAL A 435 22.82 6.08 10.89
N VAL A 436 21.65 5.77 10.35
CA VAL A 436 20.58 5.06 11.04
C VAL A 436 20.57 3.64 10.53
N LYS A 437 20.98 2.68 11.36
CA LYS A 437 20.85 1.26 11.03
C LYS A 437 19.48 0.76 11.45
N TYR A 438 18.90 -0.08 10.63
CA TYR A 438 17.62 -0.70 10.87
C TYR A 438 17.76 -2.21 10.93
N LYS A 439 16.95 -2.84 11.79
CA LYS A 439 16.73 -4.28 11.77
C LYS A 439 15.32 -4.59 11.28
N ASN A 440 15.18 -5.69 10.55
CA ASN A 440 13.88 -6.18 10.11
C ASN A 440 13.05 -6.60 11.34
N LYS A 441 11.74 -6.40 11.27
CA LYS A 441 10.77 -6.82 12.28
C LYS A 441 10.10 -8.12 11.90
#